data_AF-A0A0C2YM45-F1
#
_entry.id   AF-A0A0C2YM45-F1
#
_cell.length_a   1.000
_cell.length_b   1.000
_cell.length_c   1.000
_cell.angle_alpha   90.00
_cell.angle_beta   90.00
_cell.angle_gamma   90.00
#
_symmetry.space_group_name_H-M   'P 1'
#
loop_
_entity.id
_entity.type
_entity.pdbx_description
1 polymer ?
#
loop_
_entity_poly.entity_id
_entity_poly.type
_entity_poly.pdbx_seq_one_letter_code
_entity_poly.pdbx_strand_id
1 'polypeptide(L)'
;LVEQRPWKHDIMDIMQLISCLSFVASKKLRIAQNVWGSWSAYSIVLEPMQTNGYDCGLWVLAQVVAVLRGRDITNLREEDLGKFQ
;
A
#
# COMPACT_ATOMS: atom_id res chain seq x y z
N LEU A 1 -0.61 -24.35 -0.39
CA LEU A 1 -1.95 -23.78 -0.63
C LEU A 1 -2.20 -22.74 0.46
N VAL A 2 -1.69 -21.52 0.27
CA VAL A 2 -1.95 -20.42 1.20
C VAL A 2 -3.42 -20.03 1.02
N GLU A 3 -4.18 -20.06 2.11
CA GLU A 3 -5.61 -19.77 2.10
C GLU A 3 -5.87 -18.42 1.42
N GLN A 4 -6.71 -18.42 0.39
CA GLN A 4 -7.33 -17.22 -0.15
C GLN A 4 -8.38 -16.67 0.82
N ARG A 5 -8.01 -16.36 2.06
CA ARG A 5 -8.90 -15.69 3.02
C ARG A 5 -8.59 -14.20 3.07
N PRO A 6 -9.64 -13.37 3.09
CA PRO A 6 -9.60 -12.06 2.49
C PRO A 6 -9.14 -11.06 3.53
N TRP A 7 -8.17 -10.23 3.17
CA TRP A 7 -7.69 -9.02 3.84
C TRP A 7 -8.79 -7.99 4.16
N LYS A 8 -10.07 -8.35 4.07
CA LYS A 8 -11.24 -7.49 4.22
C LYS A 8 -11.27 -6.81 5.59
N HIS A 9 -10.93 -7.55 6.65
CA HIS A 9 -10.86 -6.98 8.00
C HIS A 9 -9.66 -6.02 8.12
N ASP A 10 -8.49 -6.43 7.67
CA ASP A 10 -7.29 -5.59 7.71
C ASP A 10 -7.46 -4.30 6.90
N ILE A 11 -8.11 -4.38 5.73
CA ILE A 11 -8.46 -3.22 4.90
C ILE A 11 -9.37 -2.26 5.66
N MET A 12 -10.38 -2.75 6.38
CA MET A 12 -11.25 -1.90 7.18
C MET A 12 -10.48 -1.21 8.31
N ASP A 13 -9.60 -1.93 9.01
CA ASP A 13 -8.80 -1.36 10.09
C ASP A 13 -7.83 -0.29 9.57
N ILE A 14 -7.20 -0.53 8.41
CA ILE A 14 -6.34 0.44 7.72
C ILE A 14 -7.15 1.67 7.29
N MET A 15 -8.33 1.49 6.71
CA MET A 15 -9.21 2.60 6.32
C MET A 15 -9.64 3.44 7.53
N GLN A 16 -9.93 2.80 8.66
CA GLN A 16 -10.27 3.48 9.90
C GLN A 16 -9.09 4.29 10.44
N LEU A 17 -7.88 3.72 10.42
CA LEU A 17 -6.65 4.41 10.82
C LEU A 17 -6.38 5.63 9.95
N ILE A 18 -6.44 5.48 8.62
CA ILE A 18 -6.27 6.58 7.67
C ILE A 18 -7.28 7.68 7.97
N SER A 19 -8.57 7.33 8.06
CA SER A 19 -9.65 8.29 8.35
C SER A 19 -9.43 9.07 9.65
N CYS A 20 -8.94 8.39 10.70
CA CYS A 20 -8.60 9.02 11.97
C CYS A 20 -7.45 10.02 11.82
N LEU A 21 -6.36 9.64 11.14
CA LEU A 21 -5.22 10.52 10.86
C LEU A 21 -5.64 11.74 10.04
N SER A 22 -6.48 11.55 9.02
CA SER A 22 -7.07 12.64 8.21
C SER A 22 -7.85 13.63 9.05
N PHE A 23 -8.68 13.13 9.96
CA PHE A 23 -9.51 13.94 10.83
C PHE A 23 -8.67 14.76 11.82
N VAL A 24 -7.61 14.16 12.37
CA VAL A 24 -6.68 14.87 13.25
C VAL A 24 -5.92 15.95 12.45
N ALA A 25 -5.45 15.63 11.25
CA ALA A 25 -4.75 16.56 10.37
C ALA A 25 -5.65 17.72 9.94
N SER A 26 -6.90 17.45 9.54
CA SER A 26 -7.85 18.49 9.12
C SER A 26 -8.15 19.47 10.26
N LYS A 27 -8.33 18.96 11.49
CA LYS A 27 -8.52 19.81 12.68
C LYS A 27 -7.29 20.67 12.98
N LYS A 28 -6.09 20.09 12.92
CA LYS A 28 -4.84 20.81 13.25
C LYS A 28 -4.43 21.81 12.17
N LEU A 29 -4.61 21.46 10.90
CA LEU A 29 -4.16 22.25 9.75
C LEU A 29 -5.27 23.15 9.16
N ARG A 30 -6.49 23.09 9.71
CA ARG A 30 -7.68 23.82 9.23
C ARG A 30 -7.98 23.55 7.74
N ILE A 31 -7.66 22.35 7.27
CA ILE A 31 -7.95 21.91 5.90
C ILE A 31 -9.37 21.34 5.87
N ALA A 32 -10.15 21.70 4.85
CA ALA A 32 -11.52 21.25 4.69
C ALA A 32 -11.59 19.72 4.52
N GLN A 33 -12.37 19.03 5.36
CA GLN A 33 -12.48 17.56 5.39
C GLN A 33 -13.08 16.98 4.10
N ASN A 34 -13.87 17.80 3.42
CA ASN A 34 -14.51 17.59 2.12
C ASN A 34 -13.52 17.45 0.93
N VAL A 35 -12.21 17.61 1.15
CA VAL A 35 -11.19 17.28 0.12
C VAL A 35 -11.06 15.77 -0.11
N TRP A 36 -11.56 14.93 0.80
CA TRP A 36 -11.16 13.52 0.87
C TRP A 36 -12.06 12.53 0.12
N GLY A 37 -13.13 12.96 -0.57
CA GLY A 37 -13.93 12.11 -1.48
C GLY A 37 -14.34 10.72 -0.94
N SER A 38 -14.79 9.83 -1.82
CA SER A 38 -14.94 8.41 -1.51
C SER A 38 -13.61 7.68 -1.74
N TRP A 39 -13.04 7.08 -0.68
CA TRP A 39 -11.85 6.25 -0.80
C TRP A 39 -12.21 4.86 -1.31
N SER A 40 -11.40 4.32 -2.20
CA SER A 40 -11.49 2.93 -2.65
C SER A 40 -10.11 2.28 -2.49
N ALA A 41 -10.10 1.09 -1.90
CA ALA A 41 -8.89 0.29 -1.77
C ALA A 41 -8.77 -0.62 -2.99
N TYR A 42 -7.58 -0.67 -3.59
CA TYR A 42 -7.27 -1.54 -4.72
C TYR A 42 -6.01 -2.35 -4.41
N SER A 43 -6.00 -3.63 -4.81
CA SER A 43 -4.78 -4.43 -4.74
C SER A 43 -3.81 -3.95 -5.81
N ILE A 44 -2.56 -3.69 -5.44
CA ILE A 44 -1.51 -3.30 -6.38
C ILE A 44 -1.07 -4.51 -7.22
N VAL A 45 -1.11 -5.70 -6.63
CA VAL A 45 -0.74 -6.95 -7.30
C VAL A 45 -1.79 -8.02 -7.02
N LEU A 46 -2.14 -8.79 -8.04
CA LEU A 46 -3.09 -9.91 -7.94
C LEU A 46 -2.39 -11.27 -7.87
N GLU A 47 -1.15 -11.34 -8.36
CA GLU A 47 -0.33 -12.55 -8.42
C GLU A 47 0.84 -12.51 -7.42
N PRO A 48 1.33 -13.65 -6.93
CA PRO A 48 2.54 -13.70 -6.11
C PRO A 48 3.76 -13.18 -6.88
N MET A 49 4.42 -12.13 -6.36
CA MET A 49 5.63 -11.54 -6.95
C MET A 49 6.94 -12.19 -6.47
N GLN A 50 6.86 -12.98 -5.40
CA GLN A 50 8.02 -13.52 -4.71
C GLN A 50 7.86 -15.03 -4.57
N THR A 51 8.94 -15.75 -4.88
CA THR A 51 9.04 -17.20 -4.68
C THR A 51 9.93 -17.55 -3.49
N ASN A 52 10.88 -16.69 -3.13
CA ASN A 52 11.74 -16.88 -1.98
C ASN A 52 11.07 -16.47 -0.64
N GLY A 53 11.73 -16.74 0.50
CA GLY A 53 11.18 -16.48 1.83
C GLY A 53 11.64 -15.20 2.52
N TYR A 54 12.48 -14.36 1.89
CA TYR A 54 13.21 -13.28 2.58
C TYR A 54 13.09 -11.89 1.93
N ASP A 55 12.68 -11.81 0.67
CA ASP A 55 12.63 -10.55 -0.09
C ASP A 55 11.35 -9.71 0.11
N CYS A 56 10.44 -10.13 0.97
CA CYS A 56 9.13 -9.50 1.12
C CYS A 56 9.23 -8.04 1.58
N GLY A 57 10.21 -7.74 2.44
CA GLY A 57 10.51 -6.38 2.86
C GLY A 57 11.00 -5.51 1.69
N LEU A 58 11.85 -6.05 0.81
CA LEU A 58 12.34 -5.32 -0.36
C LEU A 58 11.21 -5.01 -1.35
N TRP A 59 10.30 -5.96 -1.57
CA TRP A 59 9.10 -5.72 -2.40
C TRP A 59 8.23 -4.58 -1.86
N VAL A 60 7.97 -4.55 -0.55
CA VAL A 60 7.20 -3.48 0.09
C VAL A 60 7.93 -2.14 -0.07
N LEU A 61 9.23 -2.08 0.20
CA LEU A 61 10.02 -0.86 0.08
C LEU A 61 10.08 -0.35 -1.36
N ALA A 62 10.25 -1.23 -2.34
CA ALA A 62 10.26 -0.86 -3.75
C ALA A 62 8.93 -0.23 -4.16
N GLN A 63 7.81 -0.82 -3.73
CA GLN A 63 6.48 -0.29 -4.00
C GLN A 63 6.25 1.08 -3.33
N VAL A 64 6.69 1.25 -2.08
CA VAL A 64 6.63 2.56 -1.39
C VAL A 64 7.43 3.61 -2.17
N VAL A 65 8.64 3.28 -2.63
CA VAL A 65 9.48 4.19 -3.43
C VAL A 65 8.81 4.55 -4.76
N ALA A 66 8.16 3.60 -5.44
CA ALA A 66 7.41 3.87 -6.66
C ALA A 66 6.28 4.89 -6.41
N VAL A 67 5.47 4.67 -5.36
CA VAL A 67 4.36 5.57 -4.99
C VAL A 67 4.87 6.97 -4.65
N LEU A 68 5.95 7.07 -3.87
CA LEU A 68 6.57 8.36 -3.51
C LEU A 68 7.13 9.10 -4.73
N ARG A 69 7.47 8.40 -5.82
CA ARG A 69 7.90 8.97 -7.10
C ARG A 69 6.75 9.26 -8.06
N GLY A 70 5.50 9.09 -7.64
CA GLY A 70 4.31 9.30 -8.47
C GLY A 70 4.08 8.19 -9.50
N ARG A 71 4.50 6.95 -9.19
CA ARG A 71 4.24 5.75 -10.00
C ARG A 71 3.30 4.81 -9.25
N ASP A 72 2.41 4.15 -9.98
CA ASP A 72 1.43 3.23 -9.37
C ASP A 72 2.05 1.87 -8.98
N ILE A 73 3.03 1.39 -9.74
CA ILE A 73 3.70 0.10 -9.51
C ILE A 73 5.18 0.17 -9.89
N THR A 74 6.00 -0.71 -9.29
CA THR A 74 7.44 -0.78 -9.56
C THR A 74 7.79 -1.31 -10.95
N ASN A 75 6.95 -2.18 -11.51
CA ASN A 75 7.23 -3.01 -12.69
C ASN A 75 8.53 -3.85 -12.58
N LEU A 76 8.98 -4.13 -11.35
CA LEU A 76 10.12 -5.02 -11.09
C LEU A 76 9.69 -6.48 -11.22
N ARG A 77 10.64 -7.32 -11.64
CA ARG A 77 10.56 -8.78 -11.51
C ARG A 77 11.42 -9.23 -10.34
N GLU A 78 11.22 -10.46 -9.86
CA GLU A 78 12.03 -11.01 -8.75
C GLU A 78 13.54 -10.99 -9.08
N GLU A 79 13.91 -11.25 -10.33
CA GLU A 79 15.29 -11.13 -10.84
C GLU A 79 15.88 -9.71 -10.82
N ASP A 80 15.03 -8.68 -10.83
CA ASP A 80 15.45 -7.28 -10.77
C ASP A 80 15.55 -6.75 -9.33
N LEU A 81 14.97 -7.45 -8.36
CA LEU A 81 14.86 -6.96 -6.99
C LEU A 81 16.23 -6.78 -6.32
N GLY A 82 17.22 -7.59 -6.69
CA GLY A 82 18.60 -7.43 -6.25
C GLY A 82 19.25 -6.10 -6.67
N LYS A 83 18.71 -5.41 -7.69
CA LYS A 83 19.17 -4.07 -8.12
C LYS A 83 18.57 -2.93 -7.28
N PHE A 84 17.56 -3.23 -6.46
CA PHE A 84 16.88 -2.25 -5.61
C PHE A 84 17.55 -2.08 -4.24
N GLN A 85 18.32 -3.09 -3.79
CA GLN A 85 19.11 -3.04 -2.55
C GLN A 85 20.19 -1.96 -2.61
#